data_AF-A0A8S3I2F9-F1
#
_entry.id   AF-A0A8S3I2F9-F1
#
_cell.length_a   1.000
_cell.length_b   1.000
_cell.length_c   1.000
_cell.angle_alpha   90.00
_cell.angle_beta   90.00
_cell.angle_gamma   90.00
#
_symmetry.space_group_name_H-M   'P 1'
#
loop_
_entity.id
_entity.type
_entity.pdbx_description
1 polymer ?
#
loop_
_entity_poly.entity_id
_entity_poly.type
_entity_poly.pdbx_seq_one_letter_code
_entity_poly.pdbx_strand_id
1 'polypeptide(L)' 'VFNWSGQNEFFAKGDLHSIGFGSGEGTFGLWLDGELYHGRTCPTKTFDNERLTSTEDFIVASIEVWTFID' A
#
# COMPACT_ATOMS: atom_id res chain seq x y z
N VAL A 1 -10.93 4.32 -6.81
CA VAL A 1 -11.05 3.82 -5.40
C VAL A 1 -11.26 2.34 -5.48
N PHE A 2 -10.39 1.55 -4.83
CA PHE A 2 -10.49 0.09 -4.77
C PHE A 2 -10.98 -0.28 -3.37
N ASN A 3 -12.17 -0.87 -3.27
CA ASN A 3 -12.76 -1.28 -2.00
C ASN A 3 -12.26 -2.67 -1.59
N TRP A 4 -12.50 -3.05 -0.34
CA TRP A 4 -12.24 -4.42 0.11
C TRP A 4 -12.98 -5.44 -0.77
N SER A 5 -12.26 -6.42 -1.28
CA SER A 5 -12.78 -7.44 -2.20
C SER A 5 -13.57 -8.56 -1.50
N GLY A 6 -13.44 -8.70 -0.17
CA GLY A 6 -13.97 -9.83 0.59
C GLY A 6 -13.07 -11.08 0.61
N GLN A 7 -11.94 -11.10 -0.12
CA GLN A 7 -11.14 -12.32 -0.27
C GLN A 7 -10.22 -12.62 0.93
N ASN A 8 -9.77 -11.60 1.65
CA ASN A 8 -8.95 -11.72 2.86
C ASN A 8 -8.96 -10.43 3.68
N GLU A 9 -8.45 -10.47 4.91
CA GLU A 9 -8.41 -9.34 5.85
C GLU A 9 -7.00 -8.75 6.04
N PHE A 10 -6.11 -8.92 5.05
CA PHE A 10 -4.71 -8.46 5.13
C PHE A 10 -4.59 -6.97 4.77
N PHE A 11 -5.26 -6.12 5.54
CA PHE A 11 -5.44 -4.71 5.19
C PHE A 11 -4.18 -3.86 5.30
N ALA A 12 -3.42 -4.01 6.38
CA ALA A 12 -2.22 -3.22 6.62
C ALA A 12 -1.21 -4.01 7.44
N LYS A 13 0.07 -3.78 7.16
CA LYS A 13 1.21 -4.27 7.94
C LYS A 13 2.24 -3.17 8.03
N GLY A 14 2.82 -2.97 9.20
CA GLY A 14 3.93 -2.04 9.37
C GLY A 14 4.91 -2.52 10.43
N ASP A 15 6.18 -2.18 10.22
CA ASP A 15 7.27 -2.29 11.18
C ASP A 15 8.22 -1.09 11.01
N LEU A 16 9.38 -1.11 11.68
CA LEU A 16 10.35 -0.02 11.60
C LEU A 16 10.95 0.17 10.19
N HIS A 17 10.87 -0.86 9.34
CA HIS A 17 11.51 -0.89 8.03
C HIS A 17 10.53 -0.65 6.89
N SER A 18 9.21 -0.71 7.14
CA SER A 18 8.21 -0.47 6.11
C SER A 18 6.79 -0.32 6.61
N ILE A 19 5.94 0.24 5.75
CA ILE A 19 4.48 0.17 5.85
C ILE A 19 3.89 -0.32 4.53
N GLY A 20 2.92 -1.23 4.61
CA GLY A 20 2.26 -1.83 3.45
C GLY A 20 0.75 -1.95 3.65
N PHE A 21 0.00 -1.78 2.57
CA PHE A 21 -1.47 -1.80 2.52
C PHE A 21 -1.96 -2.76 1.45
N GLY A 22 -2.88 -3.64 1.85
CA GLY A 22 -3.42 -4.72 1.03
C GLY A 22 -2.34 -5.75 0.75
N SER A 23 -2.58 -7.01 1.04
CA SER A 23 -1.59 -8.04 0.76
C SER A 23 -2.22 -9.28 0.13
N GLY A 24 -1.50 -9.85 -0.81
CA GLY A 24 -1.84 -11.12 -1.43
C GLY A 24 -0.61 -11.65 -2.15
N GLU A 25 -0.33 -12.94 -1.98
CA GLU A 25 0.75 -13.63 -2.71
C GLU A 25 2.15 -13.02 -2.51
N GLY A 26 2.41 -12.48 -1.31
CA GLY A 26 3.73 -11.98 -0.92
C GLY A 26 4.05 -10.55 -1.39
N THR A 27 3.09 -9.86 -1.99
CA THR A 27 3.22 -8.44 -2.38
C THR A 27 2.23 -7.55 -1.64
N PHE A 28 2.35 -6.23 -1.83
CA PHE A 28 1.46 -5.23 -1.27
C PHE A 28 0.82 -4.35 -2.35
N GLY A 29 -0.40 -3.89 -2.08
CA GLY A 29 -1.13 -2.97 -2.94
C GLY A 29 -0.43 -1.61 -3.02
N LEU A 30 0.04 -1.16 -1.87
CA LEU A 30 0.93 -0.02 -1.70
C LEU A 30 1.92 -0.36 -0.59
N TRP A 31 3.21 -0.19 -0.83
CA TRP A 31 4.27 -0.37 0.15
C TRP A 31 5.22 0.81 0.10
N LEU A 32 5.71 1.23 1.26
CA LEU A 32 6.72 2.26 1.43
C LEU A 32 7.80 1.73 2.36
N ASP A 33 9.06 2.08 2.08
CA ASP A 33 10.18 1.78 2.96
C ASP A 33 10.15 2.63 4.23
N GLY A 34 10.99 2.27 5.21
CA GLY A 34 11.05 2.93 6.52
C GLY A 34 11.58 4.37 6.47
N GLU A 35 12.25 4.74 5.37
CA GLU A 35 12.68 6.11 5.10
C GLU A 35 11.59 6.94 4.40
N LEU A 36 10.48 6.30 4.04
CA LEU A 36 9.35 6.89 3.33
C LEU A 36 9.76 7.54 1.99
N TYR A 37 10.76 6.97 1.33
CA TYR A 37 11.35 7.49 0.11
C TYR A 37 11.15 6.56 -1.09
N HIS A 38 11.30 5.24 -0.90
CA HIS A 38 11.01 4.26 -1.94
C HIS A 38 9.63 3.64 -1.72
N GLY A 39 8.88 3.51 -2.80
CA GLY A 39 7.59 2.86 -2.80
C GLY A 39 7.45 1.80 -3.87
N ARG A 40 6.54 0.86 -3.63
CA ARG A 40 6.15 -0.19 -4.56
C ARG A 40 4.64 -0.37 -4.57
N THR A 41 4.07 -0.74 -5.72
CA THR A 41 2.67 -1.13 -5.83
C THR A 41 2.48 -2.34 -6.74
N CYS A 42 1.70 -3.31 -6.27
CA CYS A 42 1.34 -4.51 -7.01
C CYS A 42 -0.19 -4.72 -6.96
N PRO A 43 -0.77 -5.50 -7.90
CA PRO A 43 -2.12 -6.00 -7.75
C PRO A 43 -2.25 -6.87 -6.49
N THR A 44 -3.38 -6.78 -5.78
CA THR A 44 -3.61 -7.62 -4.60
C THR A 44 -5.02 -8.18 -4.54
N LYS A 45 -5.14 -9.34 -3.90
CA LYS A 45 -6.42 -9.96 -3.60
C LYS A 45 -7.25 -9.17 -2.59
N THR A 46 -6.64 -8.43 -1.66
CA THR A 46 -7.36 -7.68 -0.62
C THR A 46 -8.28 -6.61 -1.21
N PHE A 47 -7.81 -5.92 -2.25
CA PHE A 47 -8.54 -4.80 -2.86
C PHE A 47 -8.93 -5.00 -4.32
N ASP A 48 -8.49 -6.11 -4.94
CA ASP A 48 -8.65 -6.36 -6.39
C ASP A 48 -8.20 -5.15 -7.23
N ASN A 49 -7.10 -4.52 -6.78
CA ASN A 49 -6.54 -3.33 -7.41
C ASN A 49 -5.59 -3.71 -8.55
N GLU A 50 -5.46 -2.82 -9.52
CA GLU A 50 -4.30 -2.81 -10.41
C GLU A 50 -3.12 -2.08 -9.75
N ARG A 51 -1.97 -2.04 -10.44
CA ARG A 51 -0.84 -1.21 -10.02
C ARG A 51 -1.24 0.27 -9.97
N LEU A 52 -0.94 0.95 -8.87
CA LEU A 52 -1.40 2.32 -8.62
C LEU A 52 -0.57 3.41 -9.35
N THR A 53 0.58 3.04 -9.91
CA THR A 53 1.51 3.90 -10.63
C THR A 53 1.89 3.29 -11.99
N SER A 54 2.47 4.09 -12.89
CA SER A 54 2.89 3.60 -14.22
C SER A 54 3.98 2.52 -14.14
N THR A 55 4.88 2.63 -13.17
CA THR A 55 5.93 1.65 -12.84
C THR A 55 5.69 1.02 -11.49
N GLU A 56 6.21 -0.19 -11.28
CA GLU A 56 6.04 -0.92 -10.01
C GLU A 56 6.66 -0.16 -8.84
N ASP A 57 7.89 0.28 -9.05
CA ASP A 57 8.69 1.04 -8.09
C ASP A 57 8.56 2.53 -8.41
N PHE A 58 8.52 3.36 -7.36
CA PHE A 58 8.43 4.81 -7.45
C PHE A 58 9.17 5.50 -6.31
N ILE A 59 9.49 6.78 -6.51
CA ILE A 59 10.07 7.65 -5.49
C ILE A 59 8.98 8.57 -4.93
N VAL A 60 8.94 8.66 -3.61
CA VAL A 60 8.02 9.53 -2.88
C VAL A 60 8.55 10.97 -2.93
N ALA A 61 7.72 11.90 -3.41
CA ALA A 61 8.03 13.33 -3.34
C ALA A 61 7.60 13.94 -2.01
N SER A 62 6.42 13.57 -1.52
CA SER A 62 5.85 13.99 -0.24
C SER A 62 4.78 13.01 0.23
N ILE A 63 4.54 12.97 1.54
CA ILE A 63 3.44 12.21 2.16
C ILE A 63 2.69 13.14 3.09
N GLU A 64 1.36 13.07 3.03
CA GLU A 64 0.47 13.74 3.96
C GLU A 64 -0.44 12.69 4.60
N VAL A 65 -0.60 12.78 5.92
CA VAL A 65 -1.51 11.93 6.69
C VAL A 65 -2.50 12.83 7.41
N TRP A 66 -3.77 12.60 7.16
CA TRP A 66 -4.86 13.43 7.67
C TRP A 66 -5.68 12.64 8.69
N THR A 67 -6.14 13.33 9.74
CA THR A 67 -7.09 12.79 10.72
C THR A 67 -8.34 13.65 10.73
N PHE A 68 -9.46 13.04 11.10
CA PHE A 68 -10.67 13.77 11.46
C PHE A 68 -10.54 14.22 12.92
N ILE A 69 -11.02 15.41 13.24
CA ILE A 69 -11.15 15.91 14.61
C ILE A 69 -12.64 15.85 14.92
N ASP A 70 -13.00 15.10 15.96
CA ASP A 70 -14.35 15.12 16.53
C ASP A 70 -14.56 16.36 17.42
#